data_AF-S0JKF1-F1
#
_entry.id   AF-S0JKF1-F1
#
_cell.length_a   1.000
_cell.length_b   1.000
_cell.length_c   1.000
_cell.angle_alpha   90.00
_cell.angle_beta   90.00
_cell.angle_gamma   90.00
#
_symmetry.space_group_name_H-M   'P 1'
#
loop_
_entity.id
_entity.type
_entity.pdbx_description
1 polymer ?
#
loop_
_entity_poly.entity_id
_entity_poly.type
_entity_poly.pdbx_seq_one_letter_code
_entity_poly.pdbx_strand_id
1 'polypeptide(L)'
;MKRHTKFVTAGMTAAMLTVFCLTGCGGPTEEQKQAAEKYRSEAETWLEGNNYTKAQEAMEKALEQIPEDEELQAAAEEINKKAEEMKGYNETMEAARAAMEADDAAALDALQESEAGQALVKMAKDTGSYIYLPEGGTSGTGIGFYTFDDCDCDQWYYGDYQEGRREGNGIWYYASSRTEDGSLYKEVYNGQWSQDAPNGKGHQLIALGDTVDTDQDFDVENGLFYGTYDVKDTLEDGTEVTGKYELQNGKYVTISDEELEANNFVVPEEPHLAIAFLYNEAGEIKSCTMVYTEDTTRGVKHFY
;
A
#
# COMPACT_ATOMS: atom_id res chain seq x y z
N MET A 1 41.40 -44.22 47.26
CA MET A 1 40.01 -43.97 47.68
C MET A 1 39.15 -43.94 46.42
N LYS A 2 38.51 -45.06 46.04
CA LYS A 2 37.04 -45.31 46.14
C LYS A 2 36.19 -44.16 45.56
N ARG A 3 35.62 -44.36 44.35
CA ARG A 3 34.18 -44.66 44.04
C ARG A 3 33.38 -43.35 43.82
N HIS A 4 32.49 -43.14 42.85
CA HIS A 4 31.64 -44.00 42.01
C HIS A 4 31.19 -43.26 40.72
N THR A 5 31.12 -44.04 39.63
CA THR A 5 30.10 -44.12 38.56
C THR A 5 28.95 -43.10 38.47
N LYS A 6 28.66 -42.62 37.25
CA LYS A 6 27.38 -42.85 36.53
C LYS A 6 27.49 -42.53 35.03
N PHE A 7 27.17 -43.54 34.22
CA PHE A 7 26.70 -43.45 32.84
C PHE A 7 25.35 -42.71 32.80
N VAL A 8 25.13 -41.86 31.80
CA VAL A 8 23.84 -41.78 31.07
C VAL A 8 24.14 -41.61 29.58
N THR A 9 23.37 -42.38 28.84
CA THR A 9 23.42 -42.79 27.45
C THR A 9 22.75 -41.78 26.52
N ALA A 10 23.13 -41.88 25.24
CA ALA A 10 22.27 -41.76 24.06
C ALA A 10 21.73 -40.36 23.66
N GLY A 11 22.00 -40.00 22.40
CA GLY A 11 21.33 -38.87 21.75
C GLY A 11 22.00 -38.29 20.50
N MET A 12 23.06 -38.89 19.95
CA MET A 12 23.50 -38.55 18.57
C MET A 12 22.70 -39.39 17.59
N THR A 13 21.51 -38.93 17.20
CA THR A 13 20.92 -39.32 15.92
C THR A 13 21.53 -38.45 14.83
N ALA A 14 22.75 -38.82 14.43
CA ALA A 14 23.21 -38.54 13.08
C ALA A 14 22.37 -39.40 12.14
N ALA A 15 21.31 -38.82 11.57
CA ALA A 15 20.62 -39.42 10.44
C ALA A 15 21.56 -39.36 9.23
N MET A 16 22.40 -40.38 9.09
CA MET A 16 23.03 -40.70 7.81
C MET A 16 21.92 -41.08 6.84
N LEU A 17 21.57 -40.15 5.95
CA LEU A 17 20.90 -40.47 4.70
C LEU A 17 21.91 -41.17 3.80
N THR A 18 21.99 -42.49 3.97
CA THR A 18 22.71 -43.39 3.06
C THR A 18 21.91 -43.44 1.76
N VAL A 19 22.32 -42.64 0.77
CA VAL A 19 21.84 -42.76 -0.61
C VAL A 19 22.39 -44.06 -1.19
N PHE A 20 21.60 -45.12 -1.12
CA PHE A 20 21.82 -46.31 -1.93
C PHE A 20 21.29 -46.04 -3.33
N CYS A 21 22.18 -45.64 -4.25
CA CYS A 21 21.94 -45.79 -5.67
C CYS A 21 21.95 -47.29 -6.01
N LEU A 22 20.80 -47.95 -5.86
CA LEU A 22 20.54 -49.22 -6.53
C LEU A 22 19.69 -48.93 -7.76
N THR A 23 20.39 -48.71 -8.86
CA THR A 23 19.85 -48.87 -10.21
C THR A 23 19.33 -50.30 -10.36
N GLY A 24 18.03 -50.49 -10.17
CA GLY A 24 17.32 -51.74 -10.39
C GLY A 24 15.89 -51.39 -10.77
N CYS A 25 15.34 -52.10 -11.75
CA CYS A 25 14.03 -51.87 -12.37
C CYS A 25 12.80 -52.06 -11.45
N GLY A 26 12.91 -51.74 -10.16
CA GLY A 26 11.80 -51.59 -9.23
C GLY A 26 11.57 -50.09 -9.01
N GLY A 27 10.34 -49.63 -9.20
CA GLY A 27 9.95 -48.24 -8.96
C GLY A 27 10.21 -47.78 -7.50
N PRO A 28 9.88 -46.54 -7.17
CA PRO A 28 10.19 -45.93 -5.88
C PRO A 28 9.70 -46.76 -4.69
N THR A 29 10.51 -46.85 -3.65
CA THR A 29 10.18 -47.55 -2.41
C THR A 29 9.07 -46.82 -1.65
N GLU A 30 8.39 -47.53 -0.75
CA GLU A 30 7.36 -46.92 0.10
C GLU A 30 7.93 -45.79 0.98
N GLU A 31 9.16 -45.94 1.45
CA GLU A 31 9.87 -44.91 2.23
C GLU A 31 10.14 -43.65 1.38
N GLN A 32 10.52 -43.81 0.11
CA GLN A 32 10.70 -42.69 -0.83
C GLN A 32 9.39 -41.97 -1.10
N LYS A 33 8.28 -42.71 -1.27
CA LYS A 33 6.94 -42.13 -1.45
C LYS A 33 6.49 -41.31 -0.25
N GLN A 34 6.63 -41.87 0.95
CA GLN A 34 6.28 -41.15 2.18
C GLN A 34 7.13 -39.89 2.38
N ALA A 35 8.43 -39.96 2.06
CA ALA A 35 9.31 -38.81 2.13
C ALA A 35 8.94 -37.73 1.10
N ALA A 36 8.65 -38.12 -0.15
CA ALA A 36 8.20 -37.21 -1.20
C ALA A 36 6.89 -36.50 -0.83
N GLU A 37 5.91 -37.26 -0.33
CA GLU A 37 4.60 -36.72 0.08
C GLU A 37 4.73 -35.74 1.25
N LYS A 38 5.62 -36.02 2.21
CA LYS A 38 5.94 -35.09 3.29
C LYS A 38 6.50 -33.78 2.75
N TYR A 39 7.49 -33.83 1.86
CA TYR A 39 8.09 -32.63 1.29
C TYR A 39 7.12 -31.85 0.39
N ARG A 40 6.24 -32.54 -0.34
CA ARG A 40 5.14 -31.91 -1.07
C ARG A 40 4.20 -31.15 -0.13
N SER A 41 3.80 -31.75 0.98
CA SER A 41 2.95 -31.08 1.98
C SER A 41 3.65 -29.89 2.64
N GLU A 42 4.97 -29.99 2.88
CA GLU A 42 5.79 -28.85 3.33
C GLU A 42 5.79 -27.73 2.27
N ALA A 43 5.93 -28.06 0.99
CA ALA A 43 5.86 -27.07 -0.10
C ALA A 43 4.50 -26.37 -0.16
N GLU A 44 3.39 -27.11 -0.03
CA GLU A 44 2.03 -26.56 0.01
C GLU A 44 1.85 -25.59 1.19
N THR A 45 2.37 -25.94 2.37
CA THR A 45 2.35 -25.05 3.55
C THR A 45 3.14 -23.75 3.29
N TRP A 46 4.29 -23.83 2.61
CA TRP A 46 5.06 -22.64 2.26
C TRP A 46 4.37 -21.78 1.21
N LEU A 47 3.64 -22.37 0.27
CA LEU A 47 2.82 -21.64 -0.70
C LEU A 47 1.68 -20.88 -0.01
N GLU A 48 0.99 -21.48 0.96
CA GLU A 48 -0.03 -20.79 1.77
C GLU A 48 0.55 -19.57 2.51
N GLY A 49 1.84 -19.64 2.88
CA GLY A 49 2.58 -18.53 3.49
C GLY A 49 3.28 -17.60 2.48
N ASN A 50 3.00 -17.70 1.18
CA ASN A 50 3.63 -16.94 0.09
C ASN A 50 5.17 -17.03 0.06
N ASN A 51 5.76 -18.11 0.58
CA ASN A 51 7.20 -18.33 0.61
C ASN A 51 7.63 -19.27 -0.53
N TYR A 52 7.67 -18.70 -1.75
CA TYR A 52 7.95 -19.46 -2.97
C TYR A 52 9.34 -20.09 -2.99
N THR A 53 10.37 -19.43 -2.44
CA THR A 53 11.73 -20.00 -2.36
C THR A 53 11.74 -21.28 -1.53
N LYS A 54 11.13 -21.29 -0.34
CA LYS A 54 11.06 -22.50 0.49
C LYS A 54 10.15 -23.57 -0.11
N ALA A 55 9.10 -23.17 -0.82
CA ALA A 55 8.26 -24.11 -1.55
C ALA A 55 9.04 -24.82 -2.68
N GLN A 56 9.87 -24.08 -3.43
CA GLN A 56 10.76 -24.64 -4.44
C GLN A 56 11.76 -25.62 -3.83
N GLU A 57 12.45 -25.23 -2.75
CA GLU A 57 13.41 -26.10 -2.05
C GLU A 57 12.77 -27.39 -1.51
N ALA A 58 11.54 -27.30 -0.98
CA ALA A 58 10.79 -28.46 -0.52
C ALA A 58 10.39 -29.37 -1.69
N MET A 59 9.92 -28.79 -2.79
CA MET A 59 9.56 -29.57 -3.98
C MET A 59 10.77 -30.24 -4.65
N GLU A 60 11.93 -29.58 -4.67
CA GLU A 60 13.19 -30.18 -5.13
C GLU A 60 13.54 -31.42 -4.29
N LYS A 61 13.41 -31.35 -2.96
CA LYS A 61 13.61 -32.51 -2.08
C LYS A 61 12.60 -33.63 -2.32
N ALA A 62 11.35 -33.31 -2.70
CA ALA A 62 10.36 -34.31 -3.08
C ALA A 62 10.78 -35.04 -4.36
N LEU A 63 11.23 -34.28 -5.37
CA LEU A 63 11.74 -34.81 -6.63
C LEU A 63 13.04 -35.60 -6.47
N GLU A 64 13.91 -35.28 -5.51
CA GLU A 64 15.08 -36.10 -5.18
C GLU A 64 14.71 -37.52 -4.73
N GLN A 65 13.54 -37.70 -4.10
CA GLN A 65 13.07 -39.02 -3.68
C GLN A 65 12.49 -39.82 -4.85
N ILE A 66 11.72 -39.15 -5.73
CA ILE A 66 11.06 -39.77 -6.88
C ILE A 66 11.23 -38.87 -8.12
N PRO A 67 12.38 -38.94 -8.81
CA PRO A 67 12.71 -37.99 -9.88
C PRO A 67 11.85 -38.14 -11.13
N GLU A 68 11.29 -39.33 -11.37
CA GLU A 68 10.50 -39.66 -12.56
C GLU A 68 8.98 -39.54 -12.34
N ASP A 69 8.55 -38.97 -11.21
CA ASP A 69 7.12 -38.75 -10.93
C ASP A 69 6.61 -37.54 -11.74
N GLU A 70 5.80 -37.81 -12.77
CA GLU A 70 5.27 -36.79 -13.68
C GLU A 70 4.39 -35.76 -12.96
N GLU A 71 3.65 -36.14 -11.92
CA GLU A 71 2.80 -35.21 -11.17
C GLU A 71 3.63 -34.26 -10.31
N LEU A 72 4.67 -34.76 -9.64
CA LEU A 72 5.61 -33.93 -8.89
C LEU A 72 6.41 -33.00 -9.81
N GLN A 73 6.82 -33.48 -10.98
CA GLN A 73 7.50 -32.64 -11.97
C GLN A 73 6.59 -31.50 -12.44
N ALA A 74 5.35 -31.79 -12.81
CA ALA A 74 4.38 -30.78 -13.21
C ALA A 74 4.09 -29.76 -12.09
N ALA A 75 3.93 -30.23 -10.85
CA ALA A 75 3.74 -29.35 -9.69
C ALA A 75 4.97 -28.46 -9.44
N ALA A 76 6.18 -28.99 -9.56
CA ALA A 76 7.42 -28.23 -9.43
C ALA A 76 7.56 -27.16 -10.53
N GLU A 77 7.22 -27.49 -11.77
CA GLU A 77 7.19 -26.52 -12.86
C GLU A 77 6.18 -25.39 -12.61
N GLU A 78 4.99 -25.70 -12.08
CA GLU A 78 4.00 -24.68 -11.71
C GLU A 78 4.51 -23.78 -10.59
N ILE A 79 5.12 -24.35 -9.55
CA ILE A 79 5.73 -23.58 -8.45
C ILE A 79 6.85 -22.69 -8.98
N ASN A 80 7.73 -23.21 -9.83
CA ASN A 80 8.83 -22.44 -10.42
C ASN A 80 8.32 -21.28 -11.26
N LYS A 81 7.29 -21.51 -12.08
CA LYS A 81 6.66 -20.46 -12.88
C LYS A 81 6.07 -19.36 -12.00
N LYS A 82 5.31 -19.74 -10.94
CA LYS A 82 4.77 -18.78 -9.98
C LYS A 82 5.86 -18.05 -9.21
N ALA A 83 6.95 -18.72 -8.85
CA ALA A 83 8.07 -18.11 -8.14
C ALA A 83 8.76 -17.02 -8.97
N GLU A 84 9.01 -17.28 -10.26
CA GLU A 84 9.57 -16.27 -11.18
C GLU A 84 8.58 -15.12 -11.41
N GLU A 85 7.28 -15.41 -11.52
CA GLU A 85 6.24 -14.39 -11.64
C GLU A 85 6.22 -13.47 -10.41
N MET A 86 6.19 -14.05 -9.21
CA MET A 86 6.23 -13.32 -7.93
C MET A 86 7.52 -12.55 -7.72
N LYS A 87 8.65 -13.07 -8.21
CA LYS A 87 9.92 -12.35 -8.19
C LYS A 87 9.85 -11.08 -9.04
N GLY A 88 9.26 -11.15 -10.24
CA GLY A 88 9.04 -9.96 -11.08
C GLY A 88 8.14 -8.92 -10.41
N TYR A 89 7.09 -9.36 -9.71
CA TYR A 89 6.25 -8.47 -8.90
C TYR A 89 7.03 -7.82 -7.76
N ASN A 90 7.84 -8.60 -7.04
CA ASN A 90 8.69 -8.06 -5.97
C ASN A 90 9.68 -7.00 -6.50
N GLU A 91 10.33 -7.26 -7.64
CA GLU A 91 11.24 -6.29 -8.26
C GLU A 91 10.52 -4.99 -8.64
N THR A 92 9.28 -5.09 -9.13
CA THR A 92 8.45 -3.92 -9.48
C THR A 92 8.05 -3.13 -8.24
N MET A 93 7.60 -3.81 -7.18
CA MET A 93 7.21 -3.17 -5.92
C MET A 93 8.43 -2.53 -5.22
N GLU A 94 9.61 -3.14 -5.25
CA GLU A 94 10.84 -2.52 -4.73
C GLU A 94 11.26 -1.28 -5.54
N ALA A 95 11.05 -1.29 -6.87
CA ALA A 95 11.26 -0.10 -7.68
C ALA A 95 10.27 1.03 -7.32
N ALA A 96 9.01 0.70 -7.05
CA ALA A 96 8.02 1.66 -6.56
C ALA A 96 8.41 2.23 -5.19
N ARG A 97 8.85 1.37 -4.26
CA ARG A 97 9.39 1.79 -2.95
C ARG A 97 10.52 2.80 -3.13
N ALA A 98 11.51 2.48 -3.96
CA ALA A 98 12.64 3.35 -4.21
C ALA A 98 12.22 4.71 -4.80
N ALA A 99 11.23 4.72 -5.70
CA ALA A 99 10.67 5.95 -6.24
C ALA A 99 9.94 6.78 -5.17
N MET A 100 9.15 6.15 -4.30
CA MET A 100 8.48 6.81 -3.18
C MET A 100 9.46 7.39 -2.15
N GLU A 101 10.50 6.65 -1.78
CA GLU A 101 11.55 7.11 -0.87
C GLU A 101 12.35 8.29 -1.44
N ALA A 102 12.52 8.33 -2.77
CA ALA A 102 13.17 9.42 -3.49
C ALA A 102 12.22 10.57 -3.86
N ASP A 103 10.92 10.44 -3.58
CA ASP A 103 9.86 11.37 -3.98
C ASP A 103 9.77 11.60 -5.50
N ASP A 104 10.10 10.56 -6.29
CA ASP A 104 10.16 10.57 -7.75
C ASP A 104 8.83 10.12 -8.37
N ALA A 105 7.88 11.06 -8.48
CA ALA A 105 6.57 10.81 -9.09
C ALA A 105 6.68 10.36 -10.56
N ALA A 106 7.69 10.82 -11.30
CA ALA A 106 7.84 10.48 -12.71
C ALA A 106 8.31 9.02 -12.89
N ALA A 107 9.22 8.55 -12.05
CA ALA A 107 9.60 7.14 -12.01
C ALA A 107 8.42 6.25 -11.63
N LEU A 108 7.62 6.67 -10.65
CA LEU A 108 6.43 5.92 -10.22
C LEU A 108 5.36 5.87 -11.33
N ASP A 109 5.07 6.98 -11.99
CA ASP A 109 4.16 7.05 -13.15
C ASP A 109 4.63 6.12 -14.28
N ALA A 110 5.91 6.23 -14.68
CA ALA A 110 6.48 5.38 -15.73
C ALA A 110 6.47 3.89 -15.38
N LEU A 111 6.64 3.55 -14.09
CA LEU A 111 6.57 2.18 -13.61
C LEU A 111 5.15 1.60 -13.76
N GLN A 112 4.12 2.38 -13.41
CA GLN A 112 2.71 1.98 -13.53
C GLN A 112 2.32 1.72 -15.00
N GLU A 113 2.83 2.53 -15.92
CA GLU A 113 2.59 2.37 -17.37
C GLU A 113 3.40 1.24 -18.02
N SER A 114 4.38 0.66 -17.30
CA SER A 114 5.22 -0.42 -17.82
C SER A 114 4.45 -1.75 -17.91
N GLU A 115 4.95 -2.69 -18.74
CA GLU A 115 4.38 -4.05 -18.81
C GLU A 115 4.35 -4.74 -17.43
N ALA A 116 5.35 -4.47 -16.57
CA ALA A 116 5.43 -5.02 -15.23
C ALA A 116 4.41 -4.37 -14.27
N GLY A 117 4.21 -3.05 -14.36
CA GLY A 117 3.17 -2.33 -13.62
C GLY A 117 1.76 -2.80 -14.00
N GLN A 118 1.49 -2.96 -15.29
CA GLN A 118 0.20 -3.47 -15.78
C GLN A 118 -0.05 -4.94 -15.36
N ALA A 119 1.00 -5.73 -15.21
CA ALA A 119 0.89 -7.07 -14.66
C ALA A 119 0.50 -7.05 -13.17
N LEU A 120 1.04 -6.11 -12.37
CA LEU A 120 0.60 -5.88 -10.99
C LEU A 120 -0.87 -5.46 -10.92
N VAL A 121 -1.33 -4.54 -11.77
CA VAL A 121 -2.75 -4.12 -11.83
C VAL A 121 -3.67 -5.31 -12.03
N LYS A 122 -3.34 -6.18 -12.98
CA LYS A 122 -4.12 -7.37 -13.26
C LYS A 122 -4.16 -8.32 -12.05
N MET A 123 -3.01 -8.56 -11.43
CA MET A 123 -2.91 -9.41 -10.26
C MET A 123 -3.69 -8.84 -9.06
N ALA A 124 -3.61 -7.53 -8.80
CA ALA A 124 -4.33 -6.88 -7.72
C ALA A 124 -5.85 -7.02 -7.90
N LYS A 125 -6.36 -6.82 -9.12
CA LYS A 125 -7.78 -7.02 -9.45
C LYS A 125 -8.22 -8.48 -9.29
N ASP A 126 -7.37 -9.44 -9.62
CA ASP A 126 -7.67 -10.87 -9.45
C ASP A 126 -7.67 -11.32 -7.97
N THR A 127 -7.02 -10.57 -7.07
CA THR A 127 -6.81 -10.94 -5.66
C THR A 127 -7.65 -10.15 -4.65
N GLY A 128 -8.45 -9.18 -5.09
CA GLY A 128 -9.32 -8.38 -4.22
C GLY A 128 -8.80 -6.98 -3.93
N SER A 129 -8.19 -6.35 -4.93
CA SER A 129 -7.88 -4.90 -5.03
C SER A 129 -6.60 -4.41 -4.35
N TYR A 130 -5.74 -5.31 -3.83
CA TYR A 130 -4.40 -4.92 -3.39
C TYR A 130 -3.37 -6.07 -3.38
N ILE A 131 -2.09 -5.72 -3.55
CA ILE A 131 -0.92 -6.60 -3.38
C ILE A 131 -0.08 -6.05 -2.24
N TYR A 132 0.37 -6.91 -1.33
CA TYR A 132 1.16 -6.51 -0.16
C TYR A 132 2.45 -7.32 -0.05
N LEU A 133 3.58 -6.61 0.06
CA LEU A 133 4.91 -7.18 0.29
C LEU A 133 5.50 -6.68 1.61
N PRO A 134 5.48 -7.52 2.66
CA PRO A 134 6.09 -7.16 3.92
C PRO A 134 7.57 -7.56 4.07
N GLU A 135 8.35 -6.68 4.68
CA GLU A 135 9.49 -7.11 5.49
C GLU A 135 8.97 -7.60 6.87
N GLY A 136 8.81 -8.91 7.04
CA GLY A 136 8.43 -9.52 8.34
C GLY A 136 7.10 -10.26 8.40
N GLY A 137 6.41 -10.44 7.28
CA GLY A 137 5.09 -11.10 7.23
C GLY A 137 3.96 -10.12 7.54
N THR A 138 2.99 -10.46 8.39
CA THR A 138 1.85 -9.54 8.59
C THR A 138 2.19 -8.29 9.42
N SER A 139 3.40 -8.16 9.97
CA SER A 139 3.81 -6.99 10.74
C SER A 139 5.25 -6.59 10.42
N GLY A 140 5.53 -5.29 10.44
CA GLY A 140 6.81 -4.71 10.02
C GLY A 140 6.61 -3.64 8.96
N THR A 141 7.70 -3.15 8.38
CA THR A 141 7.62 -2.18 7.28
C THR A 141 7.38 -2.91 5.96
N GLY A 142 6.54 -2.37 5.09
CA GLY A 142 6.22 -3.01 3.81
C GLY A 142 5.65 -2.04 2.79
N ILE A 143 5.50 -2.55 1.56
CA ILE A 143 4.86 -1.82 0.47
C ILE A 143 3.56 -2.52 0.04
N GLY A 144 2.52 -1.72 -0.19
CA GLY A 144 1.25 -2.14 -0.73
C GLY A 144 0.93 -1.40 -2.04
N PHE A 145 0.30 -2.12 -2.97
CA PHE A 145 -0.22 -1.59 -4.23
C PHE A 145 -1.72 -1.80 -4.25
N TYR A 146 -2.49 -0.75 -4.51
CA TYR A 146 -3.95 -0.71 -4.36
C TYR A 146 -4.58 -0.26 -5.67
N THR A 147 -5.59 -1.00 -6.12
CA THR A 147 -6.33 -0.69 -7.36
C THR A 147 -7.80 -0.57 -7.02
N PHE A 148 -8.50 0.43 -7.55
CA PHE A 148 -9.92 0.63 -7.26
C PHE A 148 -10.77 0.38 -8.50
N ASP A 149 -11.99 -0.12 -8.32
CA ASP A 149 -12.89 -0.42 -9.45
C ASP A 149 -13.60 0.83 -9.98
N ASP A 150 -13.71 1.87 -9.15
CA ASP A 150 -14.43 3.11 -9.42
C ASP A 150 -13.55 4.24 -9.99
N CYS A 151 -12.23 4.03 -10.05
CA CYS A 151 -11.29 4.94 -10.70
C CYS A 151 -10.18 4.16 -11.41
N ASP A 152 -9.58 4.80 -12.42
CA ASP A 152 -8.31 4.36 -13.01
C ASP A 152 -7.16 5.02 -12.25
N CYS A 153 -7.09 4.74 -10.95
CA CYS A 153 -6.14 5.36 -10.05
C CYS A 153 -5.49 4.32 -9.14
N ASP A 154 -4.35 3.81 -9.58
CA ASP A 154 -3.55 2.89 -8.81
C ASP A 154 -2.74 3.66 -7.76
N GLN A 155 -2.74 3.19 -6.52
CA GLN A 155 -2.15 3.91 -5.40
C GLN A 155 -1.19 3.02 -4.61
N TRP A 156 -0.20 3.65 -3.99
CA TRP A 156 0.88 2.95 -3.30
C TRP A 156 0.89 3.33 -1.83
N TYR A 157 1.12 2.35 -0.96
CA TYR A 157 1.45 2.56 0.44
C TYR A 157 2.86 2.07 0.72
N TYR A 158 3.66 2.84 1.45
CA TYR A 158 4.91 2.38 2.02
C TYR A 158 5.01 2.81 3.47
N GLY A 159 5.13 1.86 4.40
CA GLY A 159 5.15 2.18 5.81
C GLY A 159 4.98 0.98 6.71
N ASP A 160 4.60 1.27 7.95
CA ASP A 160 4.46 0.30 9.01
C ASP A 160 3.12 -0.46 8.93
N TYR A 161 3.17 -1.76 9.22
CA TYR A 161 2.03 -2.64 9.31
C TYR A 161 2.00 -3.38 10.64
N GLN A 162 0.78 -3.64 11.13
CA GLN A 162 0.49 -4.54 12.23
C GLN A 162 -0.64 -5.49 11.83
N GLU A 163 -0.38 -6.80 11.89
CA GLU A 163 -1.35 -7.85 11.56
C GLU A 163 -2.06 -7.67 10.20
N GLY A 164 -1.33 -7.17 9.20
CA GLY A 164 -1.79 -6.95 7.83
C GLY A 164 -2.52 -5.62 7.63
N ARG A 165 -2.56 -4.76 8.64
CA ARG A 165 -3.18 -3.42 8.60
C ARG A 165 -2.12 -2.35 8.65
N ARG A 166 -2.33 -1.25 7.93
CA ARG A 166 -1.46 -0.06 8.03
C ARG A 166 -1.56 0.53 9.44
N GLU A 167 -0.42 0.68 10.11
CA GLU A 167 -0.35 1.01 11.54
C GLU A 167 1.03 1.59 11.86
N GLY A 168 1.10 2.79 12.45
CA GLY A 168 2.38 3.47 12.70
C GLY A 168 2.58 4.65 11.75
N ASN A 169 3.72 4.75 11.06
CA ASN A 169 3.96 5.81 10.08
C ASN A 169 3.98 5.23 8.67
N GLY A 170 3.50 6.00 7.69
CA GLY A 170 3.52 5.57 6.31
C GLY A 170 3.17 6.67 5.31
N ILE A 171 3.52 6.38 4.07
CA ILE A 171 3.35 7.23 2.90
C ILE A 171 2.30 6.59 2.01
N TRP A 172 1.24 7.33 1.72
CA TRP A 172 0.32 7.04 0.63
C TRP A 172 0.67 7.91 -0.58
N TYR A 173 0.77 7.32 -1.75
CA TYR A 173 1.30 7.99 -2.93
C TYR A 173 0.50 7.64 -4.17
N TYR A 174 0.12 8.67 -4.91
CA TYR A 174 -0.48 8.59 -6.22
C TYR A 174 0.26 9.49 -7.20
N ALA A 175 0.59 8.96 -8.37
CA ALA A 175 1.17 9.69 -9.49
C ALA A 175 0.46 9.30 -10.78
N SER A 176 0.17 10.28 -11.63
CA SER A 176 -0.45 10.02 -12.94
C SER A 176 -0.18 11.16 -13.92
N SER A 177 0.33 10.85 -15.10
CA SER A 177 0.38 11.78 -16.23
C SER A 177 -0.91 11.81 -17.07
N ARG A 178 -1.94 11.04 -16.69
CA ARG A 178 -3.25 10.96 -17.39
C ARG A 178 -4.17 12.14 -17.05
N THR A 179 -3.64 13.35 -17.07
CA THR A 179 -4.37 14.61 -16.87
C THR A 179 -4.78 15.20 -18.22
N GLU A 180 -5.71 16.17 -18.22
CA GLU A 180 -6.21 16.76 -19.47
C GLU A 180 -5.13 17.43 -20.32
N ASP A 181 -4.12 18.02 -19.68
CA ASP A 181 -2.99 18.70 -20.31
C ASP A 181 -1.72 17.82 -20.41
N GLY A 182 -1.76 16.60 -19.86
CA GLY A 182 -0.64 15.67 -19.79
C GLY A 182 0.41 16.03 -18.73
N SER A 183 0.13 17.02 -17.87
CA SER A 183 0.97 17.33 -16.72
C SER A 183 0.95 16.20 -15.70
N LEU A 184 2.08 15.97 -15.03
CA LEU A 184 2.18 14.95 -13.99
C LEU A 184 1.41 15.41 -12.74
N TYR A 185 0.33 14.71 -12.41
CA TYR A 185 -0.34 14.83 -11.12
C TYR A 185 0.40 13.99 -10.08
N LYS A 186 0.55 14.56 -8.88
CA LYS A 186 1.16 13.93 -7.72
C LYS A 186 0.32 14.25 -6.49
N GLU A 187 -0.08 13.23 -5.76
CA GLU A 187 -0.70 13.34 -4.44
C GLU A 187 0.06 12.43 -3.47
N VAL A 188 0.58 13.01 -2.40
CA VAL A 188 1.34 12.30 -1.37
C VAL A 188 0.79 12.66 -0.02
N TYR A 189 0.46 11.65 0.79
CA TYR A 189 0.17 11.80 2.21
C TYR A 189 1.23 11.05 3.03
N ASN A 190 1.96 11.74 3.89
CA ASN A 190 2.93 11.14 4.82
C ASN A 190 2.46 11.41 6.25
N GLY A 191 2.14 10.37 7.01
CA GLY A 191 1.61 10.58 8.35
C GLY A 191 1.42 9.33 9.17
N GLN A 192 0.68 9.50 10.26
CA GLN A 192 0.36 8.45 11.21
C GLN A 192 -0.86 7.64 10.74
N TRP A 193 -0.85 6.36 11.08
CA TRP A 193 -1.82 5.35 10.71
C TRP A 193 -2.22 4.52 11.92
N SER A 194 -3.50 4.17 12.02
CA SER A 194 -4.01 3.23 13.01
C SER A 194 -5.22 2.52 12.44
N GLN A 195 -5.28 1.21 12.62
CA GLN A 195 -6.41 0.38 12.17
C GLN A 195 -6.73 0.55 10.67
N ASP A 196 -5.68 0.59 9.85
CA ASP A 196 -5.75 0.68 8.39
C ASP A 196 -6.25 2.03 7.83
N ALA A 197 -6.30 3.07 8.66
CA ALA A 197 -6.69 4.42 8.26
C ALA A 197 -5.65 5.45 8.72
N PRO A 198 -5.50 6.58 7.99
CA PRO A 198 -4.77 7.74 8.48
C PRO A 198 -5.33 8.20 9.83
N ASN A 199 -4.50 8.31 10.86
CA ASN A 199 -4.96 8.66 12.21
C ASN A 199 -3.80 9.24 13.04
N GLY A 200 -3.93 10.51 13.41
CA GLY A 200 -2.90 11.32 14.05
C GLY A 200 -2.48 12.50 13.19
N LYS A 201 -1.20 12.86 13.24
CA LYS A 201 -0.62 13.92 12.41
C LYS A 201 -0.20 13.37 11.05
N GLY A 202 -0.42 14.15 10.00
CA GLY A 202 0.09 13.85 8.67
C GLY A 202 0.32 15.11 7.85
N HIS A 203 1.01 14.96 6.74
CA HIS A 203 1.34 16.01 5.80
C HIS A 203 0.85 15.59 4.41
N GLN A 204 0.13 16.46 3.70
CA GLN A 204 -0.34 16.21 2.34
C GLN A 204 0.29 17.21 1.37
N LEU A 205 0.81 16.67 0.27
CA LEU A 205 1.29 17.42 -0.90
C LEU A 205 0.45 17.02 -2.12
N ILE A 206 -0.16 18.00 -2.79
CA ILE A 206 -0.84 17.84 -4.07
C ILE A 206 -0.20 18.82 -5.07
N ALA A 207 0.26 18.29 -6.20
CA ALA A 207 0.86 19.07 -7.26
C ALA A 207 0.40 18.61 -8.65
N LEU A 208 0.29 19.56 -9.57
CA LEU A 208 0.05 19.33 -11.00
C LEU A 208 1.16 20.03 -11.78
N GLY A 209 2.11 19.25 -12.32
CA GLY A 209 3.32 19.78 -12.92
C GLY A 209 4.14 20.60 -11.93
N ASP A 210 4.43 21.85 -12.27
CA ASP A 210 5.16 22.79 -11.40
C ASP A 210 4.25 23.55 -10.40
N THR A 211 2.93 23.33 -10.47
CA THR A 211 1.95 24.02 -9.62
C THR A 211 1.64 23.18 -8.38
N VAL A 212 1.86 23.76 -7.20
CA VAL A 212 1.48 23.15 -5.92
C VAL A 212 0.11 23.67 -5.52
N ASP A 213 -0.83 22.76 -5.31
CA ASP A 213 -2.21 23.03 -4.88
C ASP A 213 -2.33 22.92 -3.35
N THR A 214 -1.73 21.87 -2.77
CA THR A 214 -1.71 21.64 -1.32
C THR A 214 -0.30 21.28 -0.88
N ASP A 215 0.18 21.87 0.20
CA ASP A 215 1.43 21.53 0.90
C ASP A 215 1.22 21.90 2.38
N GLN A 216 0.66 20.96 3.16
CA GLN A 216 0.09 21.28 4.46
C GLN A 216 0.09 20.10 5.44
N ASP A 217 0.33 20.42 6.71
CA ASP A 217 0.15 19.50 7.84
C ASP A 217 -1.32 19.48 8.32
N PHE A 218 -1.84 18.29 8.59
CA PHE A 218 -3.19 18.04 9.07
C PHE A 218 -3.22 17.21 10.37
N ASP A 219 -4.21 17.48 11.20
CA ASP A 219 -4.76 16.51 12.16
C ASP A 219 -5.77 15.63 11.45
N VAL A 220 -5.64 14.31 11.63
CA VAL A 220 -6.43 13.31 10.92
C VAL A 220 -7.00 12.31 11.92
N GLU A 221 -8.29 11.99 11.81
CA GLU A 221 -8.94 10.94 12.60
C GLU A 221 -9.73 10.04 11.65
N ASN A 222 -9.36 8.76 11.58
CA ASN A 222 -9.97 7.75 10.71
C ASN A 222 -10.09 8.19 9.24
N GLY A 223 -9.00 8.70 8.68
CA GLY A 223 -8.93 9.15 7.28
C GLY A 223 -9.58 10.52 7.01
N LEU A 224 -10.07 11.21 8.04
CA LEU A 224 -10.75 12.50 7.90
C LEU A 224 -9.94 13.61 8.55
N PHE A 225 -9.83 14.75 7.87
CA PHE A 225 -9.11 15.92 8.38
C PHE A 225 -9.93 16.71 9.42
N TYR A 226 -9.23 17.26 10.40
CA TYR A 226 -9.77 18.05 11.51
C TYR A 226 -8.91 19.27 11.82
N GLY A 227 -9.50 20.34 12.38
CA GLY A 227 -8.74 21.46 12.92
C GLY A 227 -8.86 22.73 12.08
N THR A 228 -8.16 23.78 12.51
CA THR A 228 -8.21 25.11 11.88
C THR A 228 -6.92 25.38 11.12
N TYR A 229 -7.04 25.79 9.87
CA TYR A 229 -5.93 25.96 8.93
C TYR A 229 -5.96 27.32 8.27
N ASP A 230 -4.79 27.81 7.87
CA ASP A 230 -4.67 29.03 7.10
C ASP A 230 -4.87 28.72 5.60
N VAL A 231 -5.66 29.52 4.89
CA VAL A 231 -5.74 29.48 3.43
C VAL A 231 -4.93 30.65 2.86
N LYS A 232 -4.13 30.38 1.84
CA LYS A 232 -3.51 31.38 0.99
C LYS A 232 -3.64 30.95 -0.46
N ASP A 233 -4.39 31.69 -1.26
CA ASP A 233 -4.71 31.35 -2.64
C ASP A 233 -4.65 32.58 -3.55
N THR A 234 -4.63 32.38 -4.87
CA THR A 234 -4.76 33.43 -5.88
C THR A 234 -5.88 33.07 -6.83
N LEU A 235 -6.93 33.89 -6.85
CA LEU A 235 -8.09 33.69 -7.72
C LEU A 235 -7.69 33.82 -9.21
N GLU A 236 -8.54 33.33 -10.10
CA GLU A 236 -8.31 33.39 -11.57
C GLU A 236 -8.05 34.81 -12.09
N ASP A 237 -8.56 35.84 -11.41
CA ASP A 237 -8.34 37.24 -11.76
C ASP A 237 -7.02 37.83 -11.21
N GLY A 238 -6.23 37.02 -10.50
CA GLY A 238 -4.96 37.39 -9.89
C GLY A 238 -5.08 37.96 -8.47
N THR A 239 -6.26 37.95 -7.86
CA THR A 239 -6.46 38.42 -6.48
C THR A 239 -5.90 37.43 -5.48
N GLU A 240 -4.93 37.87 -4.66
CA GLU A 240 -4.45 37.08 -3.51
C GLU A 240 -5.50 37.08 -2.38
N VAL A 241 -5.82 35.89 -1.88
CA VAL A 241 -6.76 35.65 -0.77
C VAL A 241 -6.02 34.99 0.37
N THR A 242 -6.21 35.49 1.59
CA THR A 242 -5.71 34.87 2.81
C THR A 242 -6.82 34.76 3.84
N GLY A 243 -6.90 33.66 4.58
CA GLY A 243 -7.94 33.45 5.59
C GLY A 243 -7.68 32.25 6.48
N LYS A 244 -8.70 31.85 7.25
CA LYS A 244 -8.70 30.60 8.02
C LYS A 244 -9.95 29.81 7.71
N TYR A 245 -9.84 28.49 7.73
CA TYR A 245 -10.97 27.56 7.64
C TYR A 245 -10.85 26.48 8.71
N GLU A 246 -11.98 25.90 9.10
CA GLU A 246 -12.03 24.78 10.04
C GLU A 246 -12.55 23.53 9.34
N LEU A 247 -11.93 22.39 9.60
CA LEU A 247 -12.35 21.07 9.16
C LEU A 247 -12.87 20.26 10.36
N GLN A 248 -14.00 19.60 10.17
CA GLN A 248 -14.54 18.60 11.09
C GLN A 248 -15.08 17.41 10.28
N ASN A 249 -14.62 16.19 10.57
CA ASN A 249 -14.92 14.99 9.79
C ASN A 249 -14.61 15.17 8.28
N GLY A 250 -13.51 15.84 7.93
CA GLY A 250 -13.16 16.12 6.53
C GLY A 250 -14.11 17.10 5.84
N LYS A 251 -14.96 17.83 6.58
CA LYS A 251 -15.86 18.82 5.99
C LYS A 251 -15.49 20.20 6.46
N TYR A 252 -15.54 21.18 5.56
CA TYR A 252 -15.53 22.58 5.93
C TYR A 252 -16.67 22.85 6.90
N VAL A 253 -16.33 23.37 8.09
CA VAL A 253 -17.33 23.89 9.01
C VAL A 253 -17.75 25.26 8.47
N THR A 254 -18.98 25.32 7.96
CA THR A 254 -19.58 26.56 7.44
C THR A 254 -20.20 27.37 8.58
N ILE A 255 -20.07 28.69 8.50
CA ILE A 255 -20.91 29.61 9.29
C ILE A 255 -22.37 29.42 8.82
N SER A 256 -23.30 29.28 9.76
CA SER A 256 -24.72 29.06 9.40
C SER A 256 -25.34 30.29 8.73
N ASP A 257 -26.37 30.09 7.89
CA ASP A 257 -27.15 31.18 7.29
C ASP A 257 -27.67 32.15 8.36
N GLU A 258 -28.07 31.64 9.53
CA GLU A 258 -28.52 32.46 10.67
C GLU A 258 -27.39 33.32 11.25
N GLU A 259 -26.17 32.81 11.31
CA GLU A 259 -24.99 33.60 11.71
C GLU A 259 -24.54 34.57 10.61
N LEU A 260 -24.73 34.24 9.34
CA LEU A 260 -24.47 35.14 8.21
C LEU A 260 -25.47 36.31 8.23
N GLU A 261 -26.76 36.03 8.40
CA GLU A 261 -27.83 37.02 8.55
C GLU A 261 -27.62 37.90 9.79
N ALA A 262 -27.27 37.30 10.94
CA ALA A 262 -27.01 38.02 12.19
C ALA A 262 -25.83 39.00 12.08
N ASN A 263 -24.91 38.76 11.15
CA ASN A 263 -23.77 39.64 10.85
C ASN A 263 -23.98 40.51 9.59
N ASN A 264 -25.22 40.61 9.08
CA ASN A 264 -25.64 41.41 7.93
C ASN A 264 -25.01 41.02 6.58
N PHE A 265 -24.68 39.73 6.38
CA PHE A 265 -24.29 39.20 5.08
C PHE A 265 -25.53 38.89 4.22
N VAL A 266 -25.38 38.95 2.89
CA VAL A 266 -26.42 38.53 1.95
C VAL A 266 -26.31 37.02 1.75
N VAL A 267 -27.32 36.28 2.19
CA VAL A 267 -27.43 34.83 2.00
C VAL A 267 -28.10 34.56 0.64
N PRO A 268 -27.50 33.76 -0.25
CA PRO A 268 -28.14 33.37 -1.51
C PRO A 268 -29.47 32.64 -1.28
N GLU A 269 -30.51 32.98 -2.05
CA GLU A 269 -31.84 32.33 -1.96
C GLU A 269 -31.84 30.89 -2.52
N GLU A 270 -30.78 30.48 -3.24
CA GLU A 270 -30.58 29.11 -3.73
C GLU A 270 -29.63 28.32 -2.80
N PRO A 271 -29.71 26.97 -2.76
CA PRO A 271 -28.80 26.14 -1.96
C PRO A 271 -27.34 26.42 -2.32
N HIS A 272 -26.51 26.75 -1.32
CA HIS A 272 -25.11 27.16 -1.51
C HIS A 272 -24.18 26.44 -0.51
N LEU A 273 -22.94 26.20 -0.93
CA LEU A 273 -21.86 25.65 -0.09
C LEU A 273 -20.88 26.77 0.29
N ALA A 274 -20.22 26.60 1.44
CA ALA A 274 -19.33 27.52 2.16
C ALA A 274 -18.75 28.72 1.39
N ILE A 275 -18.93 29.94 1.91
CA ILE A 275 -18.39 31.20 1.37
C ILE A 275 -17.20 31.65 2.24
N ALA A 276 -16.03 31.87 1.63
CA ALA A 276 -14.91 32.55 2.26
C ALA A 276 -14.95 34.06 1.93
N PHE A 277 -14.73 34.90 2.94
CA PHE A 277 -14.74 36.37 2.82
C PHE A 277 -13.34 36.97 3.05
N LEU A 278 -12.90 37.86 2.16
CA LEU A 278 -11.70 38.68 2.33
C LEU A 278 -12.08 40.11 2.72
N TYR A 279 -11.57 40.61 3.85
CA TYR A 279 -11.81 41.97 4.34
C TYR A 279 -10.55 42.84 4.25
N ASN A 280 -10.71 44.15 4.05
CA ASN A 280 -9.61 45.10 4.26
C ASN A 280 -9.47 45.50 5.74
N GLU A 281 -8.42 46.27 6.06
CA GLU A 281 -8.15 46.78 7.41
C GLU A 281 -9.26 47.67 7.99
N ALA A 282 -10.16 48.18 7.14
CA ALA A 282 -11.34 48.95 7.54
C ALA A 282 -12.59 48.09 7.76
N GLY A 283 -12.50 46.77 7.57
CA GLY A 283 -13.61 45.82 7.70
C GLY A 283 -14.54 45.77 6.48
N GLU A 284 -14.15 46.34 5.35
CA GLU A 284 -14.93 46.30 4.11
C GLU A 284 -14.62 45.03 3.30
N ILE A 285 -15.67 44.39 2.79
CA ILE A 285 -15.58 43.19 1.95
C ILE A 285 -14.89 43.55 0.63
N LYS A 286 -13.84 42.80 0.27
CA LYS A 286 -13.07 42.98 -0.96
C LYS A 286 -13.41 41.98 -2.05
N SER A 287 -13.71 40.73 -1.69
CA SER A 287 -14.21 39.70 -2.61
C SER A 287 -15.01 38.63 -1.87
N CYS A 288 -15.82 37.88 -2.63
CA CYS A 288 -16.43 36.63 -2.21
C CYS A 288 -16.06 35.54 -3.24
N THR A 289 -15.64 34.38 -2.75
CA THR A 289 -15.38 33.22 -3.61
C THR A 289 -16.23 32.04 -3.13
N MET A 290 -16.85 31.36 -4.09
CA MET A 290 -17.48 30.07 -3.86
C MET A 290 -16.40 29.00 -3.93
N VAL A 291 -16.32 28.15 -2.90
CA VAL A 291 -15.52 26.92 -2.98
C VAL A 291 -16.34 25.92 -3.80
N TYR A 292 -15.79 25.46 -4.92
CA TYR A 292 -16.52 24.60 -5.86
C TYR A 292 -16.91 23.23 -5.29
N THR A 293 -17.87 22.66 -6.00
CA THR A 293 -18.87 21.64 -5.66
C THR A 293 -18.46 20.20 -5.96
N GLU A 294 -17.18 19.84 -5.89
CA GLU A 294 -16.85 18.43 -5.65
C GLU A 294 -16.34 18.31 -4.23
N ASP A 295 -17.06 17.49 -3.46
CA ASP A 295 -16.71 16.99 -2.13
C ASP A 295 -15.33 16.29 -2.21
N THR A 296 -14.27 17.08 -2.31
CA THR A 296 -12.87 16.64 -2.45
C THR A 296 -12.09 16.81 -1.15
N THR A 297 -12.71 17.30 -0.06
CA THR A 297 -12.14 17.23 1.28
C THR A 297 -12.27 15.82 1.90
N ARG A 298 -12.06 14.79 1.09
CA ARG A 298 -11.92 13.42 1.58
C ARG A 298 -10.47 13.29 2.01
N GLY A 299 -10.23 13.12 3.32
CA GLY A 299 -8.91 13.38 3.92
C GLY A 299 -7.75 12.67 3.23
N VAL A 300 -7.94 11.45 2.72
CA VAL A 300 -7.04 10.90 1.70
C VAL A 300 -7.89 10.24 0.63
N LYS A 301 -7.59 10.48 -0.65
CA LYS A 301 -8.35 9.92 -1.78
C LYS A 301 -8.41 8.38 -1.68
N HIS A 302 -9.59 7.80 -1.91
CA HIS A 302 -9.89 6.34 -1.88
C HIS A 302 -9.69 5.60 -0.54
N PHE A 303 -9.78 6.30 0.59
CA PHE A 303 -9.74 5.72 1.95
C PHE A 303 -11.07 5.66 2.71
N TYR A 304 -12.19 5.89 2.01
CA TYR A 304 -13.55 5.93 2.56
C TYR A 304 -14.34 4.66 2.28
#